data_AF-A0A7X7GD37-F1
#
_entry.id   AF-A0A7X7GD37-F1
#
_cell.length_a   1.000
_cell.length_b   1.000
_cell.length_c   1.000
_cell.angle_alpha   90.00
_cell.angle_beta   90.00
_cell.angle_gamma   90.00
#
_symmetry.space_group_name_H-M   'P 1'
#
loop_
_entity.id
_entity.type
_entity.pdbx_description
1 polymer ?
#
loop_
_entity_poly.entity_id
_entity_poly.type
_entity_poly.pdbx_seq_one_letter_code
_entity_poly.pdbx_strand_id
1 'polypeptide(L)' 'MERIIANLDKVKLKLDEAFFYLDEIEELIQEEGYEEEEASRVSQAGERLITELSGLSAKVVELKDILAALSQQEEGAS' A
#
# COMPACT_ATOMS: atom_id res chain seq x y z
N MET A 1 14.66 6.66 -16.36
CA MET A 1 14.31 5.68 -15.30
C MET A 1 13.91 6.35 -13.98
N GLU A 2 14.65 7.35 -13.53
CA GLU A 2 14.41 8.10 -12.27
C GLU A 2 12.97 8.62 -12.09
N ARG A 3 12.33 9.13 -13.15
CA ARG A 3 10.93 9.60 -13.08
C ARG A 3 9.93 8.48 -12.75
N ILE A 4 10.20 7.24 -13.19
CA ILE A 4 9.35 6.09 -12.90
C ILE A 4 9.54 5.66 -11.44
N ILE A 5 10.79 5.62 -10.97
CA ILE A 5 11.13 5.32 -9.56
C ILE A 5 10.48 6.34 -8.62
N ALA A 6 10.58 7.64 -8.93
CA ALA A 6 9.96 8.70 -8.15
C ALA A 6 8.43 8.62 -8.13
N ASN A 7 7.80 8.12 -9.19
CA ASN A 7 6.36 7.87 -9.20
C ASN A 7 6.00 6.65 -8.34
N LEU A 8 6.81 5.59 -8.35
CA LEU A 8 6.61 4.41 -7.50
C LEU A 8 6.74 4.76 -6.01
N ASP A 9 7.67 5.66 -5.65
CA ASP A 9 7.75 6.18 -4.26
C ASP A 9 6.49 6.93 -3.83
N LYS A 10 5.91 7.74 -4.72
CA LYS A 10 4.65 8.44 -4.43
C LYS A 10 3.48 7.49 -4.27
N VAL A 11 3.43 6.41 -5.06
CA VAL A 11 2.41 5.38 -4.92
C VAL A 11 2.55 4.66 -3.58
N LYS A 12 3.78 4.30 -3.19
CA LYS A 12 4.04 3.70 -1.88
C LYS A 12 3.59 4.60 -0.74
N LEU A 13 3.93 5.89 -0.78
CA LEU A 13 3.51 6.84 0.27
C LEU A 13 1.98 6.92 0.40
N LYS A 14 1.25 6.92 -0.71
CA LYS A 14 -0.22 6.92 -0.70
C LYS A 14 -0.83 5.62 -0.18
N LEU A 15 -0.15 4.50 -0.40
CA LEU A 15 -0.55 3.22 0.18
C LEU A 15 -0.42 3.28 1.70
N ASP A 16 0.74 3.73 2.20
CA ASP A 16 1.00 3.90 3.63
C ASP A 16 -0.04 4.82 4.30
N GLU A 17 -0.42 5.91 3.63
CA GLU A 17 -1.48 6.83 4.09
C GLU A 17 -2.87 6.16 4.13
N ALA A 18 -3.20 5.32 3.15
CA ALA A 18 -4.46 4.59 3.12
C ALA A 18 -4.56 3.56 4.25
N PHE A 19 -3.45 2.92 4.64
CA PHE A 19 -3.41 2.05 5.82
C PHE A 19 -3.69 2.81 7.11
N PHE A 20 -3.08 3.99 7.28
CA PHE A 20 -3.31 4.83 8.45
C PHE A 20 -4.80 5.18 8.63
N TYR A 21 -5.49 5.58 7.55
CA TYR A 21 -6.91 5.88 7.62
C TYR A 21 -7.78 4.66 7.94
N LEU A 22 -7.35 3.45 7.58
CA LEU A 22 -8.10 2.24 7.93
C LEU A 22 -7.99 1.92 9.41
N ASP A 23 -6.81 2.07 9.98
CA ASP A 23 -6.59 1.89 11.41
C ASP A 23 -7.43 2.90 12.22
N GLU A 24 -7.47 4.17 11.79
CA GLU A 24 -8.29 5.22 12.42
C GLU A 24 -9.80 4.91 12.33
N ILE A 25 -10.26 4.42 11.19
CA ILE A 25 -11.67 3.99 11.03
C ILE A 25 -11.98 2.80 11.95
N GLU A 26 -11.06 1.85 12.09
CA GLU A 26 -11.25 0.70 12.98
C GLU A 26 -11.33 1.14 14.46
N GLU A 27 -10.49 2.08 14.88
CA GLU A 27 -10.52 2.67 16.23
C GLU A 27 -11.85 3.38 16.52
N LEU A 28 -12.30 4.25 15.60
CA LEU A 28 -13.58 4.96 15.74
C LEU A 28 -14.78 4.01 15.85
N ILE A 29 -14.75 2.90 15.12
CA ILE A 29 -15.82 1.90 15.17
C ILE A 29 -15.85 1.14 16.51
N GLN A 30 -14.67 0.87 17.09
CA GLN A 30 -14.58 0.27 18.41
C GLN A 30 -15.05 1.24 19.51
N GLU A 31 -14.83 2.55 19.33
CA GLU A 31 -15.23 3.57 20.30
C GLU A 31 -16.72 3.95 20.24
N GLU A 32 -17.36 3.94 19.06
CA GLU A 32 -18.73 4.45 18.88
C GLU A 32 -19.87 3.45 19.12
N GLY A 33 -19.59 2.21 19.56
CA GLY A 33 -20.66 1.29 19.99
C GLY A 33 -21.69 0.98 18.90
N TYR A 34 -21.23 0.77 17.66
CA TYR A 34 -22.05 0.19 16.60
C TYR A 34 -22.60 -1.18 17.03
N GLU A 35 -23.74 -1.60 16.48
CA GLU A 35 -24.16 -2.99 16.64
C GLU A 35 -23.05 -3.94 16.12
N GLU A 36 -22.86 -5.06 16.83
CA GLU A 36 -21.69 -5.94 16.70
C GLU A 36 -21.49 -6.46 15.25
N GLU A 37 -22.58 -6.55 14.49
CA GLU A 37 -22.58 -6.99 13.09
C GLU A 37 -21.96 -5.95 12.14
N GLU A 38 -22.30 -4.67 12.27
CA GLU A 38 -21.75 -3.58 11.47
C GLU A 38 -20.26 -3.37 11.76
N ALA A 39 -19.87 -3.40 13.03
CA ALA A 39 -18.46 -3.30 13.43
C ALA A 39 -17.62 -4.44 12.83
N SER A 40 -18.13 -5.67 12.90
CA SER A 40 -17.50 -6.86 12.31
C SER A 40 -17.36 -6.76 10.80
N ARG A 41 -18.38 -6.27 10.10
CA ARG A 41 -18.36 -6.09 8.64
C ARG A 41 -17.34 -5.05 8.19
N VAL A 42 -17.18 -3.95 8.94
CA VAL A 42 -16.20 -2.93 8.60
C VAL A 42 -14.78 -3.40 8.92
N SER A 43 -14.54 -4.03 10.07
CA SER A 43 -13.22 -4.60 10.38
C SER A 43 -12.79 -5.63 9.31
N GLN A 44 -13.68 -6.53 8.87
CA GLN A 44 -13.39 -7.44 7.75
C GLN A 44 -13.10 -6.72 6.42
N ALA A 45 -13.78 -5.61 6.15
CA ALA A 45 -13.52 -4.79 4.96
C ALA A 45 -12.14 -4.11 5.07
N GLY A 46 -11.78 -3.64 6.27
CA GLY A 46 -10.45 -3.13 6.62
C GLY A 46 -9.37 -4.16 6.37
N GLU A 47 -9.48 -5.36 6.94
CA GLU A 47 -8.50 -6.45 6.75
C GLU A 47 -8.30 -6.82 5.28
N ARG A 48 -9.37 -6.89 4.49
CA ARG A 48 -9.28 -7.16 3.04
C ARG A 48 -8.55 -6.04 2.32
N LEU A 49 -8.86 -4.80 2.64
CA LEU A 49 -8.20 -3.65 2.02
C LEU A 49 -6.72 -3.59 2.43
N ILE A 50 -6.38 -3.86 3.68
CA ILE A 50 -5.01 -3.97 4.18
C ILE A 50 -4.24 -5.03 3.38
N THR A 51 -4.85 -6.18 3.13
CA THR A 51 -4.24 -7.27 2.36
C THR A 51 -3.96 -6.85 0.91
N GLU A 52 -4.94 -6.23 0.24
CA GLU A 52 -4.80 -5.76 -1.14
C GLU A 52 -3.75 -4.63 -1.27
N LEU A 53 -3.77 -3.66 -0.34
CA LEU A 53 -2.79 -2.59 -0.29
C LEU A 53 -1.36 -3.13 -0.06
N SER A 54 -1.22 -4.16 0.79
CA SER A 54 0.06 -4.80 1.07
C SER A 54 0.60 -5.52 -0.17
N GLY A 55 -0.29 -6.23 -0.87
CA GLY A 55 0.02 -6.85 -2.16
C GLY A 55 0.44 -5.83 -3.22
N LEU A 56 -0.23 -4.67 -3.27
CA LEU A 56 0.13 -3.60 -4.20
C LEU A 56 1.49 -2.98 -3.84
N SER A 57 1.77 -2.76 -2.55
CA SER A 57 3.05 -2.25 -2.07
C SER A 57 4.21 -3.18 -2.45
N ALA A 58 4.03 -4.49 -2.27
CA ALA A 58 5.02 -5.50 -2.69
C ALA A 58 5.30 -5.44 -4.20
N LYS A 59 4.26 -5.33 -5.03
CA LYS A 59 4.41 -5.18 -6.49
C LYS A 59 5.15 -3.90 -6.88
N VAL A 60 4.90 -2.80 -6.16
CA VAL A 60 5.61 -1.54 -6.37
C VAL A 60 7.11 -1.70 -6.08
N VAL A 61 7.47 -2.38 -4.99
CA VAL A 61 8.87 -2.69 -4.66
C VAL A 61 9.51 -3.55 -5.74
N GLU A 62 8.85 -4.63 -6.16
CA GLU A 62 9.34 -5.51 -7.23
C GLU A 62 9.60 -4.74 -8.53
N LEU A 63 8.69 -3.85 -8.93
CA LEU A 63 8.88 -2.99 -10.10
C LEU A 63 10.06 -2.03 -9.95
N LYS A 64 10.30 -1.50 -8.75
CA LYS A 64 11.49 -0.65 -8.49
C LYS A 64 12.78 -1.44 -8.65
N ASP A 65 12.82 -2.67 -8.16
CA ASP A 65 14.01 -3.53 -8.25
C ASP A 65 14.29 -3.95 -9.70
N ILE A 66 13.24 -4.31 -10.45
CA ILE A 66 13.34 -4.60 -11.90
C ILE A 66 13.89 -3.39 -12.64
N LEU A 67 13.37 -2.20 -12.38
CA LEU A 67 13.87 -0.97 -13.01
C LEU A 67 15.33 -0.73 -12.63
N ALA A 68 15.71 -0.84 -11.36
CA ALA A 68 17.10 -0.65 -10.94
C ALA A 68 18.06 -1.63 -11.64
N ALA A 69 17.68 -2.89 -11.78
CA ALA A 69 18.46 -3.89 -12.50
C ALA A 69 18.62 -3.56 -14.00
N LEU A 70 17.54 -3.09 -14.65
CA LEU A 70 17.59 -2.64 -16.04
C LEU A 70 18.51 -1.43 -16.22
N SER A 71 18.52 -0.48 -15.29
CA SER A 71 19.44 0.68 -15.31
C SER A 71 20.90 0.25 -15.31
N GLN A 72 21.25 -0.69 -14.42
CA GLN A 72 22.62 -1.18 -14.28
C GLN A 72 23.07 -1.92 -15.54
N GLN A 73 22.16 -2.62 -16.20
CA GLN A 73 22.45 -3.31 -17.46
C GLN A 73 22.67 -2.33 -18.62
N GLU A 74 21.91 -1.23 -18.70
CA GLU A 74 22.13 -0.17 -19.71
C GLU A 74 23.45 0.56 -19.50
N GLU A 75 23.83 0.85 -18.25
CA GLU A 75 25.10 1.52 -17.92
C GLU A 75 26.33 0.63 -18.15
N GLY A 76 26.24 -0.68 -17.93
CA GLY A 76 27.33 -1.62 -18.18
C GLY A 76 27.52 -2.04 -19.65
N ALA A 77 26.57 -1.68 -20.53
CA ALA A 77 26.62 -1.98 -21.96
C ALA A 77 27.15 -0.80 -22.82
N SER A 78 27.53 0.32 -22.20
CA SER A 78 28.13 1.51 -22.83
C SER A 78 29.62 1.62 -22.50
#